data_AF-A0A371WZV4-F1
#
_entry.id   AF-A0A371WZV4-F1
#
_cell.length_a   1.000
_cell.length_b   1.000
_cell.length_c   1.000
_cell.angle_alpha   90.00
_cell.angle_beta   90.00
_cell.angle_gamma   90.00
#
_symmetry.space_group_name_H-M   'P 1'
#
loop_
_entity.id
_entity.type
_entity.pdbx_description
1 polymer ?
#
loop_
_entity_poly.entity_id
_entity_poly.type
_entity_poly.pdbx_seq_one_letter_code
_entity_poly.pdbx_strand_id
1 'polypeptide(L)'
;MRLAPEAFTVHETGRRPPFFDAAPVTFGGSMPFSHQTTVRRAGRLANPPPRPTNKCEIPEGLPMPLADFLRTLVFSCALAAASSAGAVGETPTAPAAATILSTDDLDAIVDLAEAYGDARIVELDNGDPALVGEINGTAYQLFFLNCDQAQGCDALNFYAIWDVPTVSVGALNLWNRNAPFNKAYLTEDNLPVIEMNLPASGGFVREQLDEIFGQWTIALADFERNVIAETP
;
A
#
# COMPACT_ATOMS: atom_id res chain seq x y z
N MET A 1 49.36 26.06 28.89
CA MET A 1 49.11 26.49 27.50
C MET A 1 48.65 25.27 26.72
N ARG A 2 47.32 25.08 26.61
CA ARG A 2 46.66 24.05 25.78
C ARG A 2 45.51 24.78 25.10
N LEU A 3 45.57 24.88 23.78
CA LEU A 3 44.47 25.37 22.95
C LEU A 3 43.80 24.15 22.33
N ALA A 4 42.51 23.97 22.62
CA ALA A 4 41.61 23.11 21.88
C ALA A 4 41.02 23.90 20.69
N PRO A 5 40.77 23.29 19.53
CA PRO A 5 40.02 23.95 18.47
C PRO A 5 38.51 23.78 18.66
N GLU A 6 37.82 24.76 18.10
CA GLU A 6 36.48 25.25 18.41
C GLU A 6 35.34 24.33 17.98
N ALA A 7 34.25 24.41 18.73
CA ALA A 7 32.97 23.81 18.40
C ALA A 7 32.32 24.57 17.23
N PHE A 8 31.93 23.82 16.19
CA PHE A 8 31.10 24.32 15.11
C PHE A 8 29.63 24.22 15.56
N THR A 9 29.05 25.34 15.96
CA THR A 9 27.60 25.48 16.18
C THR A 9 26.88 25.47 14.83
N VAL A 10 26.13 24.40 14.55
CA VAL A 10 25.09 24.41 13.52
C VAL A 10 23.83 25.01 14.14
N HIS A 11 23.32 26.05 13.49
CA HIS A 11 22.05 26.69 13.79
C HIS A 11 20.90 25.67 13.76
N GLU A 12 20.26 25.50 14.90
CA GLU A 12 19.05 24.70 15.08
C GLU A 12 17.85 25.48 14.52
N THR A 13 17.58 25.32 13.23
CA THR A 13 16.29 25.65 12.61
C THR A 13 15.79 24.41 11.89
N GLY A 14 15.20 23.49 12.64
CA GLY A 14 14.65 22.24 12.13
C GLY A 14 13.66 21.68 13.12
N ARG A 15 12.41 22.14 13.03
CA ARG A 15 11.28 21.63 13.81
C ARG A 15 11.12 20.15 13.44
N ARG A 16 11.57 19.23 14.31
CA ARG A 16 11.28 17.80 14.21
C ARG A 16 9.75 17.61 14.29
N PRO A 17 9.12 16.78 13.45
CA PRO A 17 7.73 16.43 13.64
C PRO A 17 7.57 15.73 15.01
N PRO A 18 6.51 16.03 15.79
CA PRO A 18 6.36 15.59 17.17
C PRO A 18 6.22 14.06 17.36
N PHE A 19 6.13 13.29 16.27
CA PHE A 19 5.91 11.84 16.32
C PHE A 19 7.16 11.01 16.64
N PHE A 20 8.37 11.58 16.55
CA PHE A 20 9.58 10.83 16.96
C PHE A 20 9.69 10.61 18.47
N ASP A 21 8.96 11.39 19.28
CA ASP A 21 8.94 11.31 20.75
C ASP A 21 7.53 11.09 21.33
N ALA A 22 6.52 10.84 20.48
CA ALA A 22 5.17 10.56 20.95
C ALA A 22 5.08 9.11 21.45
N ALA A 23 4.61 8.95 22.68
CA ALA A 23 4.32 7.65 23.28
C ALA A 23 3.40 6.82 22.36
N PRO A 24 3.54 5.49 22.32
CA PRO A 24 2.65 4.61 21.59
C PRO A 24 1.19 4.95 21.92
N VAL A 25 0.36 5.00 20.87
CA VAL A 25 -1.09 5.13 21.02
C VAL A 25 -1.57 3.84 21.69
N THR A 26 -1.71 3.87 23.02
CA THR A 26 -2.35 2.80 23.77
C THR A 26 -3.80 2.67 23.28
N PHE A 27 -4.13 1.61 22.56
CA PHE A 27 -5.53 1.17 22.41
C PHE A 27 -6.00 0.54 23.73
N GLY A 28 -6.10 1.36 24.77
CA GLY A 28 -6.63 1.01 26.09
C GLY A 28 -8.14 1.14 26.11
N GLY A 29 -8.85 0.15 25.57
CA GLY A 29 -10.30 0.11 25.57
C GLY A 29 -10.86 -1.30 25.46
N SER A 30 -10.93 -2.00 26.60
CA SER A 30 -11.75 -3.21 26.70
C SER A 30 -13.21 -2.85 26.44
N MET A 31 -13.71 -3.08 25.23
CA MET A 31 -15.14 -3.01 24.96
C MET A 31 -15.84 -4.16 25.69
N PRO A 32 -16.84 -3.90 26.56
CA PRO A 32 -17.71 -4.96 27.02
C PRO A 32 -18.72 -5.27 25.92
N PHE A 33 -18.48 -6.33 25.14
CA PHE A 33 -19.51 -6.93 24.29
C PHE A 33 -20.57 -7.61 25.18
N SER A 34 -21.48 -6.83 25.73
CA SER A 34 -22.72 -7.32 26.33
C SER A 34 -23.73 -7.62 25.21
N HIS A 35 -23.62 -8.80 24.60
CA HIS A 35 -24.66 -9.32 23.71
C HIS A 35 -25.90 -9.70 24.52
N GLN A 36 -26.87 -8.79 24.62
CA GLN A 36 -28.28 -9.15 24.72
C GLN A 36 -29.07 -8.45 23.63
N THR A 37 -28.85 -8.87 22.38
CA THR A 37 -29.77 -8.55 21.30
C THR A 37 -30.89 -9.56 21.33
N THR A 38 -32.08 -9.12 21.77
CA THR A 38 -33.32 -9.88 21.61
C THR A 38 -33.54 -10.11 20.12
N VAL A 39 -33.41 -11.37 19.69
CA VAL A 39 -33.72 -11.80 18.32
C VAL A 39 -35.23 -11.65 18.12
N ARG A 40 -35.68 -10.49 17.66
CA ARG A 40 -36.99 -10.40 17.00
C ARG A 40 -36.90 -11.24 15.74
N ARG A 41 -37.66 -12.33 15.73
CA ARG A 41 -37.86 -13.22 14.58
C ARG A 41 -38.29 -12.36 13.38
N ALA A 42 -37.35 -12.00 12.52
CA ALA A 42 -37.65 -11.37 11.25
C ALA A 42 -38.58 -12.32 10.50
N GLY A 43 -39.77 -11.85 10.15
CA GLY A 43 -40.65 -12.56 9.24
C GLY A 43 -39.87 -12.95 7.99
N ARG A 44 -40.14 -14.16 7.48
CA ARG A 44 -39.59 -14.73 6.25
C ARG A 44 -39.42 -13.63 5.20
N LEU A 45 -38.18 -13.17 4.99
CA LEU A 45 -37.84 -12.28 3.89
C LEU A 45 -38.34 -12.96 2.62
N ALA A 46 -39.21 -12.26 1.87
CA ALA A 46 -39.64 -12.74 0.57
C ALA A 46 -38.40 -13.05 -0.27
N ASN A 47 -38.43 -14.17 -1.00
CA ASN A 47 -37.32 -14.57 -1.85
C ASN A 47 -36.93 -13.39 -2.75
N PRO A 48 -35.62 -13.08 -2.87
CA PRO A 48 -35.19 -12.06 -3.82
C PRO A 48 -35.68 -12.44 -5.22
N PRO A 49 -36.04 -11.45 -6.06
CA PRO A 49 -36.44 -11.73 -7.43
C PRO A 49 -35.31 -12.51 -8.16
N PRO A 50 -35.66 -13.43 -9.08
CA PRO A 50 -34.65 -14.14 -9.84
C PRO A 50 -33.76 -13.13 -10.56
N ARG A 51 -32.44 -13.33 -10.43
CA ARG A 51 -31.42 -12.53 -11.12
C ARG A 51 -31.71 -12.65 -12.62
N PRO A 52 -31.89 -11.54 -13.36
CA PRO A 52 -32.12 -11.61 -14.80
C PRO A 52 -30.93 -12.31 -15.45
N THR A 53 -31.17 -13.44 -16.10
CA THR A 53 -30.17 -14.26 -16.82
C THR A 53 -29.85 -13.65 -18.18
N ASN A 54 -29.69 -12.33 -18.21
CA ASN A 54 -29.23 -11.66 -19.41
C ASN A 54 -27.78 -12.11 -19.57
N LYS A 55 -27.56 -13.00 -20.54
CA LYS A 55 -26.20 -13.34 -20.99
C LYS A 55 -25.49 -12.02 -21.24
N CYS A 56 -24.27 -11.88 -20.73
CA CYS A 56 -23.34 -10.91 -21.29
C CYS A 56 -23.06 -11.37 -22.73
N GLU A 57 -23.94 -11.01 -23.67
CA GLU A 57 -23.60 -10.99 -25.08
C GLU A 57 -22.48 -9.96 -25.21
N ILE A 58 -21.25 -10.42 -25.47
CA ILE A 58 -20.18 -9.56 -25.95
C ILE A 58 -20.63 -9.07 -27.33
N PRO A 59 -20.82 -7.76 -27.57
CA PRO A 59 -21.12 -7.29 -28.91
C PRO A 59 -19.88 -7.50 -29.79
N GLU A 60 -19.90 -8.54 -30.61
CA GLU A 60 -19.03 -8.61 -31.78
C GLU A 60 -19.42 -7.48 -32.73
N GLY A 61 -18.51 -6.54 -32.93
CA GLY A 61 -18.57 -5.60 -34.05
C GLY A 61 -18.92 -4.16 -33.66
N LEU A 62 -17.88 -3.36 -33.43
CA LEU A 62 -17.88 -1.96 -33.81
C LEU A 62 -17.11 -1.84 -35.15
N PRO A 63 -17.74 -1.31 -36.22
CA PRO A 63 -17.06 -1.10 -37.48
C PRO A 63 -16.16 0.15 -37.37
N MET A 64 -14.84 -0.05 -37.32
CA MET A 64 -13.92 1.04 -37.62
C MET A 64 -13.80 1.22 -39.14
N PRO A 65 -13.90 2.44 -39.69
CA PRO A 65 -13.80 2.69 -41.12
C PRO A 65 -12.39 2.42 -41.64
N LEU A 66 -12.34 1.51 -42.62
CA LEU A 66 -11.18 0.96 -43.30
C LEU A 66 -10.62 1.91 -44.38
N ALA A 67 -10.23 3.13 -44.00
CA ALA A 67 -9.63 4.08 -44.94
C ALA A 67 -8.51 4.86 -44.26
N ASP A 68 -7.30 4.28 -44.27
CA ASP A 68 -6.02 5.02 -44.31
C ASP A 68 -4.78 4.12 -44.38
N PHE A 69 -4.96 2.80 -44.46
CA PHE A 69 -3.86 1.89 -44.80
C PHE A 69 -3.71 1.73 -46.32
N LEU A 70 -3.08 2.68 -47.01
CA LEU A 70 -2.46 2.45 -48.34
C LEU A 70 -1.61 3.65 -48.78
N ARG A 71 -0.33 3.65 -48.40
CA ARG A 71 0.84 4.32 -49.02
C ARG A 71 2.03 4.06 -48.09
N THR A 72 2.87 3.05 -48.29
CA THR A 72 3.93 3.05 -49.31
C THR A 72 4.51 1.64 -49.41
N LEU A 73 4.25 0.94 -50.52
CA LEU A 73 5.02 -0.23 -50.95
C LEU A 73 6.07 0.26 -51.95
N VAL A 74 7.35 0.24 -51.55
CA VAL A 74 8.47 0.21 -52.49
C VAL A 74 9.33 -1.01 -52.14
N PHE A 75 9.08 -2.06 -52.90
CA PHE A 75 10.06 -2.97 -53.52
C PHE A 75 11.52 -2.87 -53.03
N SER A 76 11.99 -3.92 -52.35
CA SER A 76 13.29 -4.54 -52.66
C SER A 76 13.33 -5.97 -52.15
N CYS A 77 13.12 -6.90 -53.09
CA CYS A 77 13.51 -8.29 -52.98
C CYS A 77 15.04 -8.35 -53.09
N ALA A 78 15.72 -8.61 -51.97
CA ALA A 78 17.13 -9.01 -51.98
C ALA A 78 17.21 -10.41 -51.36
N LEU A 79 17.28 -11.41 -52.24
CA LEU A 79 17.58 -12.79 -51.91
C LEU A 79 19.05 -12.85 -51.45
N ALA A 80 19.29 -12.99 -50.15
CA ALA A 80 20.63 -13.25 -49.60
C ALA A 80 20.60 -14.56 -48.79
N ALA A 81 21.24 -15.56 -49.38
CA ALA A 81 21.81 -16.79 -48.85
C ALA A 81 21.37 -17.28 -47.45
N ALA A 82 20.73 -18.45 -47.45
CA ALA A 82 20.63 -19.33 -46.29
C ALA A 82 22.03 -19.64 -45.73
N SER A 83 22.31 -19.14 -44.53
CA SER A 83 23.38 -19.65 -43.67
C SER A 83 22.69 -20.32 -42.48
N SER A 84 22.75 -21.66 -42.42
CA SER A 84 22.38 -22.41 -41.24
C SER A 84 23.46 -22.20 -40.18
N ALA A 85 23.44 -21.05 -39.53
CA ALA A 85 24.22 -20.79 -38.32
C ALA A 85 23.52 -21.49 -37.15
N GLY A 86 24.27 -22.36 -36.47
CA GLY A 86 23.76 -23.35 -35.53
C GLY A 86 22.87 -22.77 -34.43
N ALA A 87 21.81 -23.52 -34.12
CA ALA A 87 21.05 -23.35 -32.91
C ALA A 87 22.00 -23.54 -31.71
N VAL A 88 22.45 -22.44 -31.11
CA VAL A 88 23.03 -22.47 -29.78
C VAL A 88 21.87 -22.85 -28.86
N GLY A 89 21.91 -24.07 -28.32
CA GLY A 89 20.92 -24.50 -27.36
C GLY A 89 21.04 -23.64 -26.11
N GLU A 90 20.14 -22.67 -25.94
CA GLU A 90 19.89 -22.07 -24.63
C GLU A 90 19.44 -23.19 -23.72
N THR A 91 20.29 -23.54 -22.75
CA THR A 91 19.91 -24.44 -21.68
C THR A 91 18.80 -23.72 -20.91
N PRO A 92 17.59 -24.30 -20.77
CA PRO A 92 16.53 -23.68 -19.99
C PRO A 92 17.07 -23.42 -18.58
N THR A 93 17.31 -22.15 -18.26
CA THR A 93 17.61 -21.76 -16.89
C THR A 93 16.31 -21.91 -16.13
N ALA A 94 16.27 -22.87 -15.20
CA ALA A 94 15.11 -23.01 -14.32
C ALA A 94 14.91 -21.67 -13.59
N PRO A 95 13.67 -21.14 -13.53
CA PRO A 95 13.43 -19.91 -12.80
C PRO A 95 13.86 -20.09 -11.34
N ALA A 96 14.53 -19.08 -10.79
CA ALA A 96 14.85 -19.05 -9.37
C ALA A 96 13.56 -19.18 -8.56
N ALA A 97 13.60 -19.96 -7.46
CA ALA A 97 12.46 -20.10 -6.58
C ALA A 97 12.10 -18.72 -5.98
N ALA A 98 10.81 -18.37 -5.99
CA ALA A 98 10.32 -17.15 -5.36
C ALA A 98 10.61 -17.18 -3.86
N THR A 99 11.12 -16.08 -3.31
CA THR A 99 11.34 -15.94 -1.87
C THR A 99 10.03 -15.54 -1.21
N ILE A 100 9.54 -16.35 -0.28
CA ILE A 100 8.36 -16.02 0.53
C ILE A 100 8.82 -15.39 1.83
N LEU A 101 8.28 -14.21 2.14
CA LEU A 101 8.47 -13.51 3.41
C LEU A 101 7.22 -13.68 4.27
N SER A 102 7.41 -14.21 5.47
CA SER A 102 6.40 -14.22 6.53
C SER A 102 6.40 -12.89 7.29
N THR A 103 5.40 -12.69 8.14
CA THR A 103 5.34 -11.54 9.05
C THR A 103 6.41 -11.57 10.15
N ASP A 104 7.06 -12.71 10.38
CA ASP A 104 8.17 -12.86 11.33
C ASP A 104 9.52 -12.47 10.72
N ASP A 105 9.61 -12.33 9.39
CA ASP A 105 10.84 -11.94 8.68
C ASP A 105 11.06 -10.41 8.75
N LEU A 106 11.05 -9.86 9.96
CA LEU A 106 11.05 -8.41 10.23
C LEU A 106 12.22 -7.68 9.56
N ASP A 107 13.44 -8.23 9.64
CA ASP A 107 14.62 -7.63 9.01
C ASP A 107 14.47 -7.52 7.48
N ALA A 108 13.90 -8.56 6.85
CA ALA A 108 13.66 -8.54 5.41
C ALA A 108 12.57 -7.54 5.00
N ILE A 109 11.58 -7.32 5.87
CA ILE A 109 10.53 -6.31 5.67
C ILE A 109 11.11 -4.90 5.85
N VAL A 110 12.00 -4.69 6.83
CA VAL A 110 12.74 -3.42 6.99
C VAL A 110 13.61 -3.15 5.76
N ASP A 111 14.39 -4.12 5.30
CA ASP A 111 15.22 -3.98 4.09
C ASP A 111 14.41 -3.53 2.87
N LEU A 112 13.18 -4.06 2.71
CA LEU A 112 12.27 -3.62 1.65
C LEU A 112 11.77 -2.20 1.86
N ALA A 113 11.34 -1.87 3.08
CA ALA A 113 10.86 -0.54 3.42
C ALA A 113 11.94 0.54 3.23
N GLU A 114 13.20 0.21 3.55
CA GLU A 114 14.36 1.10 3.41
C GLU A 114 14.65 1.50 1.95
N ALA A 115 14.15 0.75 0.97
CA ALA A 115 14.24 1.13 -0.44
C ALA A 115 13.36 2.34 -0.79
N TYR A 116 12.37 2.68 0.04
CA TYR A 116 11.40 3.76 -0.19
C TYR A 116 11.62 4.97 0.73
N GLY A 117 12.33 4.80 1.85
CA GLY A 117 12.60 5.85 2.82
C GLY A 117 13.12 5.28 4.13
N ASP A 118 13.17 6.07 5.20
CA ASP A 118 13.66 5.57 6.49
C ASP A 118 12.65 4.58 7.08
N ALA A 119 13.13 3.49 7.68
CA ALA A 119 12.28 2.48 8.32
C ALA A 119 12.99 1.82 9.51
N ARG A 120 12.24 1.45 10.55
CA ARG A 120 12.74 0.68 11.69
C ARG A 120 11.61 -0.03 12.43
N ILE A 121 11.93 -1.16 13.07
CA ILE A 121 11.01 -1.83 14.00
C ILE A 121 10.93 -1.10 15.33
N VAL A 122 9.73 -1.05 15.89
CA VAL A 122 9.42 -0.69 17.27
C VAL A 122 8.56 -1.77 17.91
N GLU A 123 8.57 -1.82 19.22
CA GLU A 123 7.63 -2.62 20.01
C GLU A 123 6.48 -1.71 20.47
N LEU A 124 5.25 -2.18 20.30
CA LEU A 124 4.05 -1.52 20.82
C LEU A 124 3.83 -1.89 22.29
N ASP A 125 2.97 -1.16 23.00
CA ASP A 125 2.69 -1.45 24.42
C ASP A 125 2.10 -2.84 24.68
N ASN A 126 1.46 -3.44 23.66
CA ASN A 126 0.93 -4.79 23.74
C ASN A 126 1.99 -5.87 23.45
N GLY A 127 3.22 -5.48 23.15
CA GLY A 127 4.35 -6.36 22.82
C GLY A 127 4.46 -6.75 21.35
N ASP A 128 3.49 -6.38 20.51
CA ASP A 128 3.54 -6.68 19.08
C ASP A 128 4.54 -5.77 18.35
N PRO A 129 5.19 -6.24 17.28
CA PRO A 129 6.05 -5.41 16.46
C PRO A 129 5.23 -4.43 15.63
N ALA A 130 5.79 -3.25 15.38
CA ALA A 130 5.37 -2.34 14.32
C ALA A 130 6.59 -1.81 13.58
N LEU A 131 6.44 -1.50 12.31
CA LEU A 131 7.44 -0.74 11.56
C LEU A 131 7.00 0.72 11.53
N VAL A 132 7.89 1.63 11.91
CA VAL A 132 7.73 3.07 11.72
C VAL A 132 8.65 3.51 10.61
N GLY A 133 8.19 4.41 9.75
CA GLY A 133 9.02 4.92 8.67
C GLY A 133 8.59 6.28 8.16
N GLU A 134 9.37 6.80 7.23
CA GLU A 134 9.10 8.05 6.52
C GLU A 134 9.40 7.86 5.04
N ILE A 135 8.42 8.15 4.17
CA ILE A 135 8.57 8.11 2.72
C ILE A 135 8.32 9.52 2.19
N ASN A 136 9.32 10.11 1.51
CA ASN A 136 9.23 11.45 0.91
C ASN A 136 8.73 12.54 1.89
N GLY A 137 9.13 12.49 3.16
CA GLY A 137 8.71 13.47 4.18
C GLY A 137 7.36 13.15 4.85
N THR A 138 6.67 12.08 4.45
CA THR A 138 5.44 11.62 5.09
C THR A 138 5.73 10.44 6.00
N ALA A 139 5.49 10.63 7.31
CA ALA A 139 5.60 9.58 8.31
C ALA A 139 4.46 8.56 8.16
N TYR A 140 4.78 7.28 8.35
CA TYR A 140 3.81 6.19 8.33
C TYR A 140 4.18 5.09 9.33
N GLN A 141 3.21 4.23 9.60
CA GLN A 141 3.33 3.02 10.39
C GLN A 141 2.86 1.83 9.57
N LEU A 142 3.49 0.68 9.78
CA LEU A 142 3.04 -0.62 9.32
C LEU A 142 2.85 -1.50 10.56
N PHE A 143 1.59 -1.73 10.92
CA PHE A 143 1.24 -2.57 12.06
C PHE A 143 1.15 -4.04 11.63
N PHE A 144 1.71 -4.90 12.47
CA PHE A 144 1.55 -6.35 12.39
C PHE A 144 0.39 -6.73 13.31
N LEU A 145 -0.71 -7.24 12.73
CA LEU A 145 -1.98 -7.41 13.42
C LEU A 145 -2.35 -8.89 13.57
N ASN A 146 -3.15 -9.18 14.59
CA ASN A 146 -3.66 -10.52 14.91
C ASN A 146 -2.52 -11.53 15.12
N CYS A 147 -1.52 -11.15 15.92
CA CYS A 147 -0.38 -11.99 16.25
C CYS A 147 -0.72 -12.99 17.37
N ASP A 148 -0.04 -14.14 17.38
CA ASP A 148 0.00 -15.05 18.54
C ASP A 148 1.35 -14.88 19.24
N GLN A 149 1.34 -14.32 20.45
CA GLN A 149 2.56 -14.05 21.23
C GLN A 149 3.62 -13.26 20.42
N ALA A 150 3.20 -12.16 19.79
CA ALA A 150 4.01 -11.27 18.95
C ALA A 150 4.65 -11.94 17.70
N GLN A 151 4.13 -13.10 17.28
CA GLN A 151 4.59 -13.85 16.11
C GLN A 151 3.42 -14.27 15.21
N GLY A 152 3.72 -14.66 13.97
CA GLY A 152 2.79 -15.29 13.04
C GLY A 152 1.57 -14.41 12.73
N CYS A 153 1.75 -13.10 12.68
CA CYS A 153 0.67 -12.13 12.50
C CYS A 153 -0.06 -12.35 11.17
N ASP A 154 -1.39 -12.37 11.22
CA ASP A 154 -2.24 -12.73 10.07
C ASP A 154 -2.60 -11.55 9.15
N ALA A 155 -2.30 -10.31 9.56
CA ALA A 155 -2.57 -9.14 8.76
C ALA A 155 -1.53 -8.04 8.93
N LEU A 156 -1.38 -7.24 7.87
CA LEU A 156 -0.60 -6.01 7.87
C LEU A 156 -1.54 -4.81 7.68
N ASN A 157 -1.26 -3.71 8.38
CA ASN A 157 -1.98 -2.45 8.22
C ASN A 157 -0.98 -1.31 8.03
N PHE A 158 -0.91 -0.78 6.80
CA PHE A 158 -0.26 0.49 6.55
C PHE A 158 -1.17 1.62 7.03
N TYR A 159 -0.59 2.58 7.73
CA TYR A 159 -1.28 3.66 8.40
C TYR A 159 -0.48 4.96 8.29
N ALA A 160 -1.13 6.05 7.87
CA ALA A 160 -0.56 7.39 7.97
C ALA A 160 -1.63 8.39 8.41
N ILE A 161 -1.20 9.39 9.17
CA ILE A 161 -2.03 10.43 9.76
C ILE A 161 -1.33 11.78 9.61
N TRP A 162 -2.09 12.84 9.35
CA TRP A 162 -1.55 14.20 9.27
C TRP A 162 -2.10 15.06 10.39
N ASP A 163 -1.19 15.76 11.08
CA ASP A 163 -1.53 16.81 12.05
C ASP A 163 -1.70 18.16 11.32
N VAL A 164 -2.83 18.28 10.64
CA VAL A 164 -3.21 19.45 9.83
C VAL A 164 -4.63 19.91 10.18
N PRO A 165 -5.03 21.13 9.80
CA PRO A 165 -6.43 21.51 9.89
C PRO A 165 -7.35 20.48 9.23
N THR A 166 -8.53 20.29 9.83
CA THR A 166 -9.49 19.30 9.36
C THR A 166 -9.82 19.45 7.87
N VAL A 167 -9.64 18.36 7.13
CA VAL A 167 -10.08 18.24 5.74
C VAL A 167 -11.57 17.97 5.65
N SER A 168 -12.20 18.29 4.52
CA SER A 168 -13.63 18.03 4.35
C SER A 168 -13.95 16.54 4.22
N VAL A 169 -15.04 16.08 4.83
CA VAL A 169 -15.57 14.72 4.63
C VAL A 169 -15.91 14.45 3.16
N GLY A 170 -16.25 15.50 2.40
CA GLY A 170 -16.45 15.41 0.95
C GLY A 170 -15.20 14.99 0.19
N ALA A 171 -14.04 15.57 0.52
CA ALA A 171 -12.75 15.20 -0.06
C ALA A 171 -12.38 13.74 0.27
N LEU A 172 -12.58 13.32 1.53
CA LEU A 172 -12.34 11.92 1.94
C LEU A 172 -13.27 10.92 1.23
N ASN A 173 -14.54 11.28 1.04
CA ASN A 173 -15.47 10.45 0.27
C ASN A 173 -15.07 10.35 -1.21
N LEU A 174 -14.57 11.45 -1.80
CA LEU A 174 -14.06 11.44 -3.17
C LEU A 174 -12.81 10.56 -3.28
N TRP A 175 -11.88 10.67 -2.32
CA TRP A 175 -10.73 9.78 -2.21
C TRP A 175 -11.15 8.31 -2.16
N ASN A 176 -12.01 7.94 -1.22
CA ASN A 176 -12.48 6.56 -1.04
C ASN A 176 -13.19 5.99 -2.28
N ARG A 177 -13.77 6.85 -3.12
CA ARG A 177 -14.39 6.44 -4.39
C ARG A 177 -13.36 6.15 -5.48
N ASN A 178 -12.19 6.80 -5.43
CA ASN A 178 -11.21 6.82 -6.51
C ASN A 178 -9.92 6.06 -6.19
N ALA A 179 -9.62 5.79 -4.92
CA ALA A 179 -8.44 5.05 -4.46
C ALA A 179 -8.85 3.64 -4.01
N PRO A 180 -8.88 2.63 -4.91
CA PRO A 180 -9.51 1.33 -4.63
C PRO A 180 -8.76 0.48 -3.58
N PHE A 181 -7.49 0.76 -3.30
CA PHE A 181 -6.66 -0.02 -2.37
C PHE A 181 -6.55 0.60 -0.98
N ASN A 182 -6.98 1.85 -0.83
CA ASN A 182 -6.80 2.62 0.40
C ASN A 182 -8.14 3.17 0.85
N LYS A 183 -8.34 3.21 2.17
CA LYS A 183 -9.45 3.95 2.77
C LYS A 183 -8.91 5.16 3.51
N ALA A 184 -9.73 6.19 3.63
CA ALA A 184 -9.42 7.39 4.40
C ALA A 184 -10.60 7.82 5.26
N TYR A 185 -10.30 8.38 6.43
CA TYR A 185 -11.29 8.81 7.42
C TYR A 185 -10.69 9.90 8.33
N LEU A 186 -11.54 10.50 9.18
CA LEU A 186 -11.10 11.41 10.24
C LEU A 186 -11.04 10.67 11.57
N THR A 187 -10.00 10.91 12.37
CA THR A 187 -9.97 10.51 13.78
C THR A 187 -11.02 11.25 14.60
N GLU A 188 -11.18 10.89 15.87
CA GLU A 188 -12.04 11.62 16.82
C GLU A 188 -11.62 13.10 16.98
N ASP A 189 -10.32 13.38 16.83
CA ASP A 189 -9.75 14.73 16.86
C ASP A 189 -9.78 15.43 15.50
N ASN A 190 -10.48 14.86 14.52
CA ASN A 190 -10.62 15.37 13.15
C ASN A 190 -9.30 15.47 12.37
N LEU A 191 -8.37 14.55 12.64
CA LEU A 191 -7.15 14.40 11.85
C LEU A 191 -7.38 13.43 10.69
N PRO A 192 -6.98 13.77 9.45
CA PRO A 192 -7.11 12.87 8.30
C PRO A 192 -6.15 11.69 8.40
N VAL A 193 -6.67 10.50 8.11
CA VAL A 193 -5.97 9.22 8.09
C VAL A 193 -6.15 8.54 6.74
N ILE A 194 -5.12 7.85 6.28
CA ILE A 194 -5.17 6.85 5.22
C ILE A 194 -4.72 5.49 5.76
N GLU A 195 -5.39 4.42 5.31
CA GLU A 195 -5.04 3.04 5.63
C GLU A 195 -5.10 2.11 4.43
N MET A 196 -4.20 1.13 4.41
CA MET A 196 -4.23 -0.05 3.54
C MET A 196 -4.08 -1.32 4.38
N ASN A 197 -5.04 -2.24 4.25
CA ASN A 197 -5.08 -3.50 5.02
C ASN A 197 -4.80 -4.68 4.09
N LEU A 198 -3.94 -5.59 4.53
CA LEU A 198 -3.51 -6.75 3.74
C LEU A 198 -3.61 -8.02 4.57
N PRO A 199 -4.27 -9.08 4.06
CA PRO A 199 -4.13 -10.41 4.66
C PRO A 199 -2.69 -10.88 4.46
N ALA A 200 -2.07 -11.40 5.52
CA ALA A 200 -0.67 -11.81 5.54
C ALA A 200 -0.47 -13.28 5.90
N SER A 201 -1.55 -14.02 6.22
CA SER A 201 -1.48 -15.46 6.46
C SER A 201 -0.85 -16.19 5.27
N GLY A 202 0.23 -16.93 5.52
CA GLY A 202 1.00 -17.64 4.49
C GLY A 202 2.11 -16.82 3.83
N GLY A 203 2.26 -15.55 4.21
CA GLY A 203 3.32 -14.67 3.74
C GLY A 203 3.10 -14.09 2.34
N PHE A 204 4.09 -13.32 1.89
CA PHE A 204 4.12 -12.65 0.59
C PHE A 204 5.32 -13.13 -0.22
N VAL A 205 5.16 -13.21 -1.53
CA VAL A 205 6.33 -13.22 -2.41
C VAL A 205 7.08 -11.89 -2.22
N ARG A 206 8.41 -11.91 -2.08
CA ARG A 206 9.21 -10.69 -1.81
C ARG A 206 8.88 -9.55 -2.78
N GLU A 207 8.80 -9.85 -4.07
CA GLU A 207 8.47 -8.89 -5.11
C GLU A 207 7.03 -8.35 -5.00
N GLN A 208 6.11 -9.13 -4.45
CA GLN A 208 4.75 -8.66 -4.17
C GLN A 208 4.73 -7.64 -3.03
N LEU A 209 5.49 -7.90 -1.95
CA LEU A 209 5.58 -6.96 -0.83
C LEU A 209 6.30 -5.67 -1.24
N ASP A 210 7.32 -5.75 -2.09
CA ASP A 210 7.95 -4.59 -2.71
C ASP A 210 6.95 -3.73 -3.50
N GLU A 211 6.18 -4.34 -4.41
CA GLU A 211 5.11 -3.64 -5.15
C GLU A 211 4.10 -2.97 -4.20
N ILE A 212 3.75 -3.62 -3.08
CA ILE A 212 2.85 -3.06 -2.08
C ILE A 212 3.44 -1.79 -1.44
N PHE A 213 4.74 -1.76 -1.11
CA PHE A 213 5.41 -0.53 -0.64
C PHE A 213 5.43 0.55 -1.73
N GLY A 214 5.59 0.17 -3.00
CA GLY A 214 5.44 1.08 -4.14
C GLY A 214 4.04 1.68 -4.23
N GLN A 215 2.99 0.87 -4.10
CA GLN A 215 1.60 1.34 -4.08
C GLN A 215 1.32 2.25 -2.88
N TRP A 216 1.88 1.93 -1.71
CA TRP A 216 1.78 2.79 -0.53
C TRP A 216 2.44 4.15 -0.75
N THR A 217 3.63 4.17 -1.36
CA THR A 217 4.34 5.39 -1.73
C THR A 217 3.51 6.29 -2.64
N ILE A 218 2.86 5.70 -3.65
CA ILE A 218 1.94 6.42 -4.54
C ILE A 218 0.74 6.97 -3.76
N ALA A 219 0.17 6.17 -2.86
CA ALA A 219 -0.99 6.55 -2.08
C ALA A 219 -0.70 7.73 -1.15
N LEU A 220 0.44 7.73 -0.45
CA LEU A 220 0.85 8.85 0.41
C LEU A 220 0.99 10.15 -0.40
N ALA A 221 1.73 10.11 -1.51
CA ALA A 221 1.95 11.29 -2.34
C ALA A 221 0.64 11.82 -2.97
N ASP A 222 -0.26 10.93 -3.38
CA ASP A 222 -1.52 11.34 -3.98
C ASP A 222 -2.52 11.88 -2.95
N PHE A 223 -2.56 11.30 -1.75
CA PHE A 223 -3.39 11.80 -0.67
C PHE A 223 -2.94 13.18 -0.20
N GLU A 224 -1.62 13.38 -0.06
CA GLU A 224 -1.07 14.68 0.31
C GLU A 224 -1.46 15.76 -0.71
N ARG A 225 -1.34 15.45 -2.01
CA ARG A 225 -1.67 16.39 -3.09
C ARG A 225 -3.17 16.71 -3.20
N ASN A 226 -4.03 15.70 -3.08
CA ASN A 226 -5.45 15.83 -3.44
C ASN A 226 -6.38 16.00 -2.23
N VAL A 227 -5.89 15.79 -1.00
CA VAL A 227 -6.70 15.88 0.21
C VAL A 227 -6.09 16.85 1.21
N ILE A 228 -4.77 16.76 1.46
CA ILE A 228 -4.11 17.61 2.46
C ILE A 228 -3.87 19.03 1.91
N ALA A 229 -3.20 19.13 0.76
CA ALA A 229 -2.82 20.41 0.15
C ALA A 229 -4.00 21.21 -0.44
N GLU A 230 -5.19 20.62 -0.57
CA GLU A 230 -6.41 21.32 -0.99
C GLU A 230 -7.03 22.17 0.13
N THR A 231 -6.48 22.13 1.34
CA THR A 231 -7.01 22.88 2.49
C THR A 231 -6.51 24.34 2.46
N PRO A 232 -7.40 25.34 2.31
CA PRO A 232 -7.02 26.75 2.23
C PRO A 232 -6.54 27.35 3.56
#